data_AF-I1BY00-F1
#
_entry.id   AF-I1BY00-F1
#
_cell.length_a   1.000
_cell.length_b   1.000
_cell.length_c   1.000
_cell.angle_alpha   90.00
_cell.angle_beta   90.00
_cell.angle_gamma   90.00
#
_symmetry.space_group_name_H-M   'P 1'
#
loop_
_entity.id
_entity.type
_entity.pdbx_description
1 polymer ?
#
loop_
_entity_poly.entity_id
_entity_poly.type
_entity_poly.pdbx_seq_one_letter_code
_entity_poly.pdbx_strand_id
1 'polypeptide(L)'
;MIPLMVYTDYLLPEEFVPVSDLISKAVLTDDNIITIICKNINNSPQNHYMAASSEFLNKSACDVLYLLKVALSEYPPIIVEIQKDVNETYMACAARYSALVYEKYSKHPIIIIIGVSTITSSVAIRLAPATTHPYSLEVPCLFWAKRCLLMSSITLSKIELTERLESLAVVSVFLCSQKLSIKYLDSGSDDPTMKLLYKVAITNVQQLVGGKTEEAEAIQSICDNTENQIKKIKRCMQQEDRIAIEKAMLYLDDTSDYLRRQKRKYTMGRQATLIPDTSSIKY
;
A
#
# COMPACT_ATOMS: atom_id res chain seq x y z
N MET A 1 -16.19 12.08 -20.58
CA MET A 1 -15.97 13.00 -19.46
C MET A 1 -16.58 12.37 -18.22
N ILE A 2 -15.80 11.58 -17.49
CA ILE A 2 -16.23 11.04 -16.19
C ILE A 2 -16.05 12.18 -15.19
N PRO A 3 -17.03 12.50 -14.33
CA PRO A 3 -16.88 13.60 -13.39
C PRO A 3 -15.72 13.27 -12.45
N LEU A 4 -14.79 14.21 -12.25
CA LEU A 4 -13.94 14.21 -11.07
C LEU A 4 -14.86 14.27 -9.85
N MET A 5 -15.14 13.12 -9.25
CA MET A 5 -15.82 13.02 -7.97
C MET A 5 -14.89 13.69 -6.94
N VAL A 6 -15.22 14.93 -6.59
CA VAL A 6 -14.70 15.56 -5.38
C VAL A 6 -15.33 14.78 -4.23
N TYR A 7 -14.60 13.82 -3.66
CA TYR A 7 -15.02 13.07 -2.48
C TYR A 7 -15.00 13.99 -1.25
N THR A 8 -16.03 14.81 -1.10
CA THR A 8 -16.21 15.69 0.07
C THR A 8 -16.64 14.94 1.34
N ASP A 9 -16.83 13.62 1.26
CA ASP A 9 -17.56 12.83 2.26
C ASP A 9 -16.76 11.68 2.91
N TYR A 10 -15.43 11.66 2.74
CA TYR A 10 -14.58 10.55 3.22
C TYR A 10 -15.14 9.17 2.80
N LEU A 11 -15.57 9.03 1.55
CA LEU A 11 -16.17 7.81 1.01
C LEU A 11 -15.19 7.13 0.05
N LEU A 12 -14.89 5.86 0.29
CA LEU A 12 -14.09 5.00 -0.58
C LEU A 12 -15.03 4.28 -1.57
N PRO A 13 -14.60 4.02 -2.82
CA PRO A 13 -15.35 3.16 -3.73
C PRO A 13 -15.40 1.72 -3.17
N GLU A 14 -16.44 0.96 -3.54
CA GLU A 14 -16.73 -0.37 -2.97
C GLU A 14 -15.58 -1.38 -3.10
N GLU A 15 -14.80 -1.25 -4.18
CA GLU A 15 -13.63 -2.10 -4.47
C GLU A 15 -12.38 -1.77 -3.64
N PHE A 16 -12.41 -0.69 -2.85
CA PHE A 16 -11.29 -0.20 -2.05
C PHE A 16 -11.61 -0.22 -0.54
N VAL A 17 -12.01 -1.39 -0.05
CA VAL A 17 -12.26 -1.60 1.39
C VAL A 17 -10.96 -1.39 2.19
N PRO A 18 -10.99 -0.72 3.36
CA PRO A 18 -9.82 -0.47 4.22
C PRO A 18 -8.94 -1.68 4.57
N VAL A 19 -9.47 -2.90 4.49
CA VAL A 19 -8.73 -4.16 4.73
C VAL A 19 -8.10 -4.77 3.47
N SER A 20 -8.45 -4.28 2.29
CA SER A 20 -7.82 -4.76 1.06
C SER A 20 -6.31 -4.54 1.14
N ASP A 21 -5.54 -5.48 0.58
CA ASP A 21 -4.06 -5.41 0.59
C ASP A 21 -3.57 -4.05 0.09
N LEU A 22 -4.19 -3.57 -0.98
CA LEU A 22 -3.87 -2.30 -1.62
C LEU A 22 -4.07 -1.09 -0.69
N ILE A 23 -5.24 -0.98 -0.05
CA ILE A 23 -5.55 0.18 0.81
C ILE A 23 -4.81 0.09 2.13
N SER A 24 -4.74 -1.10 2.73
CA SER A 24 -4.01 -1.32 3.97
C SER A 24 -2.55 -0.92 3.80
N LYS A 25 -1.88 -1.40 2.75
CA LYS A 25 -0.50 -1.03 2.46
C LYS A 25 -0.36 0.46 2.16
N ALA A 26 -1.21 1.03 1.31
CA ALA A 26 -1.15 2.46 0.97
C ALA A 26 -1.27 3.38 2.20
N VAL A 27 -2.15 3.03 3.13
CA VAL A 27 -2.34 3.78 4.38
C VAL A 27 -1.16 3.57 5.32
N LEU A 28 -0.71 2.33 5.49
CA LEU A 28 0.37 2.00 6.41
C LEU A 28 1.76 2.42 5.92
N THR A 29 1.93 2.79 4.65
CA THR A 29 3.20 3.32 4.12
C THR A 29 3.24 4.85 4.08
N ASP A 30 2.17 5.56 4.47
CA ASP A 30 2.16 7.01 4.61
C ASP A 30 3.01 7.46 5.80
N ASP A 31 3.92 8.42 5.60
CA ASP A 31 4.88 8.89 6.60
C ASP A 31 4.22 9.40 7.90
N ASN A 32 3.02 10.01 7.81
CA ASN A 32 2.31 10.48 9.00
C ASN A 32 1.76 9.29 9.79
N ILE A 33 1.22 8.28 9.10
CA ILE A 33 0.70 7.07 9.73
C ILE A 33 1.83 6.24 10.33
N ILE A 34 2.97 6.12 9.64
CA ILE A 34 4.19 5.49 10.18
C ILE A 34 4.62 6.19 11.47
N THR A 35 4.69 7.53 11.45
CA THR A 35 5.05 8.34 12.62
C THR A 35 4.09 8.08 13.79
N ILE A 36 2.79 8.03 13.52
CA ILE A 36 1.75 7.76 14.51
C ILE A 36 1.99 6.38 15.14
N ILE A 37 2.12 5.32 14.34
CA ILE A 37 2.29 3.95 14.83
C ILE A 37 3.58 3.84 15.66
N CYS A 38 4.70 4.30 15.11
CA CYS A 38 6.00 4.16 15.76
C CYS A 38 6.06 4.96 17.08
N LYS A 39 5.49 6.16 17.11
CA LYS A 39 5.41 6.96 18.35
C LYS A 39 4.60 6.27 19.43
N ASN A 40 3.44 5.69 19.11
CA ASN A 40 2.62 5.00 20.11
C ASN A 40 3.30 3.73 20.62
N ILE A 41 4.00 2.98 19.76
CA ILE A 41 4.60 1.69 20.11
C ILE A 41 5.87 1.80 20.95
N ASN A 42 6.75 2.75 20.64
CA ASN A 42 8.06 2.85 21.28
C ASN A 42 8.52 4.28 21.58
N ASN A 43 7.61 5.27 21.53
CA ASN A 43 7.93 6.68 21.74
C ASN A 43 9.04 7.20 20.84
N SER A 44 9.14 6.68 19.61
CA SER A 44 10.12 7.15 18.64
C SER A 44 9.83 8.59 18.19
N PRO A 45 10.88 9.36 17.86
CA PRO A 45 10.72 10.70 17.30
C PRO A 45 10.00 10.68 15.95
N GLN A 46 9.47 11.84 15.55
CA GLN A 46 8.90 12.01 14.22
C GLN A 46 9.95 11.75 13.13
N ASN A 47 9.51 11.15 12.02
CA ASN A 47 10.33 10.85 10.84
C ASN A 47 11.54 9.92 11.11
N HIS A 48 11.53 9.14 12.20
CA HIS A 48 12.63 8.22 12.50
C HIS A 48 12.55 6.90 11.72
N TYR A 49 11.34 6.51 11.31
CA TYR A 49 11.06 5.29 10.57
C TYR A 49 10.64 5.58 9.14
N MET A 50 10.83 4.60 8.26
CA MET A 50 10.31 4.54 6.91
C MET A 50 9.79 3.15 6.59
N ALA A 51 8.84 3.06 5.66
CA ALA A 51 8.49 1.79 5.05
C ALA A 51 9.66 1.26 4.23
N ALA A 52 9.94 -0.02 4.39
CA ALA A 52 10.96 -0.75 3.64
C ALA A 52 10.33 -1.86 2.80
N SER A 53 11.13 -2.45 1.91
CA SER A 53 10.71 -3.67 1.21
C SER A 53 10.38 -4.77 2.23
N SER A 54 9.17 -5.30 2.12
CA SER A 54 8.66 -6.37 2.97
C SER A 54 8.89 -7.76 2.39
N GLU A 55 9.43 -7.85 1.17
CA GLU A 55 9.81 -9.11 0.53
C GLU A 55 11.17 -9.62 1.02
N PHE A 56 11.20 -10.91 1.35
CA PHE A 56 12.40 -11.62 1.78
C PHE A 56 12.97 -12.50 0.66
N LEU A 57 14.23 -12.95 0.81
CA LEU A 57 14.93 -13.75 -0.20
C LEU A 57 14.22 -15.07 -0.55
N ASN A 58 13.45 -15.63 0.39
CA ASN A 58 12.65 -16.83 0.18
C ASN A 58 11.30 -16.55 -0.54
N LYS A 59 11.11 -15.35 -1.10
CA LYS A 59 9.89 -14.87 -1.74
C LYS A 59 8.66 -14.81 -0.84
N SER A 60 8.82 -14.99 0.47
CA SER A 60 7.77 -14.63 1.41
C SER A 60 7.85 -13.14 1.73
N ALA A 61 6.73 -12.56 2.14
CA ALA A 61 6.65 -11.16 2.49
C ALA A 61 5.74 -10.96 3.70
N CYS A 62 6.14 -10.06 4.59
CA CYS A 62 5.21 -9.48 5.55
C CYS A 62 4.37 -8.39 4.86
N ASP A 63 3.29 -7.94 5.48
CA ASP A 63 2.46 -6.90 4.86
C ASP A 63 3.22 -5.57 4.80
N VAL A 64 3.75 -5.13 5.96
CA VAL A 64 4.53 -3.88 6.05
C VAL A 64 5.69 -4.03 7.03
N LEU A 65 6.87 -3.54 6.62
CA LEU A 65 8.07 -3.49 7.45
C LEU A 65 8.53 -2.03 7.61
N TYR A 66 8.70 -1.58 8.85
CA TYR A 66 9.30 -0.30 9.16
C TYR A 66 10.73 -0.47 9.64
N LEU A 67 11.62 0.31 9.04
CA LEU A 67 13.03 0.40 9.40
C LEU A 67 13.40 1.82 9.77
N LEU A 68 14.49 1.96 10.51
CA LEU A 68 15.03 3.24 10.87
C LEU A 68 15.66 3.93 9.65
N LYS A 69 15.40 5.22 9.50
CA LYS A 69 16.12 6.06 8.52
C LYS A 69 17.60 6.23 8.91
N VAL A 70 17.91 6.11 10.21
CA VAL A 70 19.26 6.27 10.76
C VAL A 70 19.78 4.92 11.26
N ALA A 71 20.90 4.46 10.68
CA ALA A 71 21.45 3.11 10.91
C ALA A 71 21.88 2.82 12.36
N LEU A 72 22.21 3.84 13.15
CA LEU A 72 22.78 3.71 14.50
C LEU A 72 21.77 3.88 15.64
N SER A 73 20.47 3.84 15.37
CA SER A 73 19.46 3.99 16.42
C SER A 73 19.18 2.66 17.15
N GLU A 74 18.95 2.72 18.46
CA GLU A 74 18.61 1.57 19.34
C GLU A 74 17.19 1.02 19.13
N TYR A 75 16.36 1.72 18.36
CA TYR A 75 14.99 1.29 18.12
C TYR A 75 14.92 -0.01 17.28
N PRO A 76 13.97 -0.91 17.57
CA PRO A 76 13.81 -2.16 16.82
C PRO A 76 13.11 -1.93 15.46
N PRO A 77 13.29 -2.81 14.47
CA PRO A 77 12.37 -2.89 13.33
C PRO A 77 10.93 -3.11 13.80
N ILE A 78 9.94 -2.69 13.02
CA ILE A 78 8.52 -2.92 13.32
C ILE A 78 7.87 -3.62 12.14
N ILE A 79 7.17 -4.72 12.39
CA ILE A 79 6.37 -5.44 11.40
C ILE A 79 4.90 -5.15 11.70
N VAL A 80 4.14 -4.74 10.69
CA VAL A 80 2.68 -4.58 10.78
C VAL A 80 2.03 -5.58 9.83
N GLU A 81 1.07 -6.33 10.37
CA GLU A 81 0.37 -7.40 9.68
C GLU A 81 -1.14 -7.20 9.80
N ILE A 82 -1.86 -7.33 8.68
CA ILE A 82 -3.32 -7.32 8.63
C ILE A 82 -3.77 -8.73 8.28
N GLN A 83 -4.48 -9.38 9.21
CA GLN A 83 -4.92 -10.75 9.00
C GLN A 83 -6.39 -10.90 9.21
N LYS A 84 -7.03 -11.60 8.26
CA LYS A 84 -8.43 -11.98 8.39
C LYS A 84 -8.62 -12.94 9.55
N ASP A 85 -7.91 -14.06 9.51
CA ASP A 85 -8.04 -15.15 10.49
C ASP A 85 -6.70 -15.42 11.16
N VAL A 86 -6.61 -15.13 12.45
CA VAL A 86 -5.41 -15.31 13.26
C VAL A 86 -5.46 -16.72 13.87
N ASN A 87 -4.70 -17.62 13.27
CA ASN A 87 -4.57 -19.02 13.67
C ASN A 87 -3.10 -19.40 13.89
N GLU A 88 -2.85 -20.62 14.35
CA GLU A 88 -1.51 -21.12 14.70
C GLU A 88 -0.56 -21.14 13.51
N THR A 89 -1.07 -21.51 12.33
CA THR A 89 -0.29 -21.48 11.07
C THR A 89 0.18 -20.06 10.77
N TYR A 90 -0.70 -19.08 10.94
CA TYR A 90 -0.35 -17.68 10.79
C TYR A 90 0.66 -17.22 11.86
N MET A 91 0.46 -17.59 13.12
CA MET A 91 1.40 -17.24 14.20
C MET A 91 2.81 -17.79 13.94
N ALA A 92 2.91 -19.00 13.37
CA ALA A 92 4.18 -19.55 12.92
C ALA A 92 4.80 -18.74 11.76
N CYS A 93 3.98 -18.23 10.84
CA CYS A 93 4.45 -17.30 9.80
C CYS A 93 4.97 -15.98 10.39
N ALA A 94 4.27 -15.37 11.34
CA ALA A 94 4.72 -14.15 12.02
C ALA A 94 6.07 -14.36 12.74
N ALA A 95 6.24 -15.49 13.43
CA ALA A 95 7.51 -15.85 14.04
C ALA A 95 8.64 -16.03 13.00
N ARG A 96 8.33 -16.63 11.85
CA ARG A 96 9.28 -16.78 10.74
C ARG A 96 9.69 -15.43 10.14
N TYR A 97 8.75 -14.49 9.95
CA TYR A 97 9.08 -13.13 9.51
C TYR A 97 10.02 -12.43 10.49
N SER A 98 9.76 -12.63 11.79
CA SER A 98 10.63 -12.11 12.85
C SER A 98 12.06 -12.63 12.75
N ALA A 99 12.24 -13.93 12.49
CA ALA A 99 13.55 -14.54 12.29
C ALA A 99 14.26 -13.97 11.05
N LEU A 100 13.55 -13.80 9.92
CA LEU A 100 14.11 -13.22 8.70
C LEU A 100 14.55 -11.76 8.88
N VAL A 101 13.78 -10.97 9.62
CA VAL A 101 14.16 -9.60 10.00
C VAL A 101 15.38 -9.61 10.91
N TYR A 102 15.44 -10.52 11.88
CA TYR A 102 16.62 -10.65 12.74
C TYR A 102 17.87 -11.06 11.95
N GLU A 103 17.78 -12.04 11.05
CA GLU A 103 18.92 -12.44 10.20
C GLU A 103 19.46 -11.27 9.38
N LYS A 104 18.56 -10.41 8.87
CA LYS A 104 18.94 -9.28 8.02
C LYS A 104 19.46 -8.07 8.78
N TYR A 105 18.91 -7.77 9.96
CA TYR A 105 19.18 -6.51 10.69
C TYR A 105 19.75 -6.71 12.10
N SER A 106 19.95 -7.96 12.53
CA SER A 106 20.47 -8.35 13.85
C SER A 106 19.70 -7.75 15.02
N LYS A 107 18.40 -7.49 14.83
CA LYS A 107 17.50 -6.91 15.84
C LYS A 107 16.15 -7.59 15.79
N HIS A 108 15.64 -8.00 16.95
CA HIS A 108 14.30 -8.55 17.06
C HIS A 108 13.27 -7.43 16.82
N PRO A 109 12.29 -7.64 15.92
CA PRO A 109 11.27 -6.64 15.66
C PRO A 109 10.23 -6.55 16.78
N ILE A 110 9.46 -5.47 16.79
CA ILE A 110 8.13 -5.43 17.39
C ILE A 110 7.13 -5.83 16.29
N ILE A 111 6.22 -6.77 16.58
CA ILE A 111 5.18 -7.17 15.63
C ILE A 111 3.83 -6.64 16.10
N ILE A 112 3.07 -6.08 15.16
CA ILE A 112 1.71 -5.61 15.36
C ILE A 112 0.82 -6.40 14.41
N ILE A 113 -0.10 -7.19 14.97
CA ILE A 113 -1.07 -7.98 14.23
C ILE A 113 -2.43 -7.33 14.40
N ILE A 114 -3.08 -7.02 13.28
CA ILE A 114 -4.44 -6.48 13.22
C ILE A 114 -5.35 -7.59 12.70
N GLY A 115 -6.03 -8.27 13.62
CA GLY A 115 -6.98 -9.34 13.36
C GLY A 115 -8.36 -8.79 13.00
N VAL A 116 -8.82 -9.07 11.79
CA VAL A 116 -10.03 -8.45 11.23
C VAL A 116 -11.29 -9.27 11.51
N SER A 117 -11.19 -10.60 11.43
CA SER A 117 -12.35 -11.50 11.51
C SER A 117 -12.27 -12.41 12.74
N THR A 118 -11.44 -13.46 12.69
CA THR A 118 -11.43 -14.48 13.75
C THR A 118 -10.06 -14.67 14.39
N ILE A 119 -10.08 -15.08 15.65
CA ILE A 119 -8.90 -15.58 16.38
C ILE A 119 -9.28 -16.98 16.86
N THR A 120 -8.47 -17.99 16.53
CA THR A 120 -8.77 -19.36 16.96
C THR A 120 -8.67 -19.49 18.47
N SER A 121 -9.49 -20.36 19.07
CA SER A 121 -9.50 -20.55 20.54
C SER A 121 -8.13 -20.95 21.08
N SER A 122 -7.39 -21.78 20.34
CA SER A 122 -6.03 -22.23 20.66
C SER A 122 -5.00 -21.10 20.68
N VAL A 123 -5.17 -20.07 19.84
CA VAL A 123 -4.38 -18.83 19.93
C VAL A 123 -4.89 -17.99 21.10
N ALA A 124 -6.20 -17.78 21.19
CA ALA A 124 -6.83 -16.89 22.19
C ALA A 124 -6.47 -17.23 23.64
N ILE A 125 -6.44 -18.52 24.01
CA ILE A 125 -6.09 -18.95 25.38
C ILE A 125 -4.64 -18.63 25.78
N ARG A 126 -3.76 -18.30 24.82
CA ARG A 126 -2.35 -17.98 25.05
C ARG A 126 -2.09 -16.48 25.15
N LEU A 127 -3.11 -15.66 24.90
CA LEU A 127 -2.99 -14.22 24.88
C LEU A 127 -3.22 -13.64 26.28
N ALA A 128 -2.47 -12.59 26.61
CA ALA A 128 -2.68 -11.81 27.84
C ALA A 128 -3.01 -10.36 27.48
N PRO A 129 -3.73 -9.60 28.32
CA PRO A 129 -3.84 -8.15 28.15
C PRO A 129 -2.46 -7.49 28.11
N ALA A 130 -2.23 -6.61 27.14
CA ALA A 130 -0.97 -5.86 27.10
C ALA A 130 -0.97 -4.76 28.17
N THR A 131 0.13 -4.62 28.88
CA THR A 131 0.25 -3.65 29.99
C THR A 131 0.30 -2.20 29.51
N THR A 132 0.94 -1.95 28.36
CA THR A 132 1.14 -0.58 27.84
C THR A 132 0.06 -0.13 26.86
N HIS A 133 -0.76 -1.06 26.36
CA HIS A 133 -1.76 -0.78 25.31
C HIS A 133 -3.04 -1.57 25.65
N PRO A 134 -3.91 -1.02 26.52
CA PRO A 134 -5.06 -1.73 27.09
C PRO A 134 -6.05 -2.30 26.06
N TYR A 135 -6.04 -1.76 24.85
CA TYR A 135 -6.85 -2.18 23.70
C TYR A 135 -6.25 -3.32 22.87
N SER A 136 -5.11 -3.87 23.31
CA SER A 136 -4.40 -4.94 22.63
C SER A 136 -4.11 -6.12 23.56
N LEU A 137 -3.85 -7.26 22.94
CA LEU A 137 -3.39 -8.47 23.61
C LEU A 137 -1.91 -8.68 23.29
N GLU A 138 -1.14 -9.12 24.27
CA GLU A 138 0.25 -9.50 24.12
C GLU A 138 0.35 -11.00 23.82
N VAL A 139 1.04 -11.30 22.73
CA VAL A 139 1.38 -12.66 22.31
C VAL A 139 2.72 -13.03 22.94
N PRO A 140 2.84 -14.19 23.64
CA PRO A 140 4.11 -14.69 24.10
C PRO A 140 5.09 -14.85 22.93
N CYS A 141 6.16 -14.05 22.94
CA CYS A 141 7.09 -13.97 21.80
C CYS A 141 8.57 -14.05 22.20
N LEU A 142 8.83 -14.60 23.39
CA LEU A 142 10.18 -14.78 23.90
C LEU A 142 11.06 -15.50 22.86
N PHE A 143 12.24 -14.92 22.61
CA PHE A 143 13.27 -15.39 21.66
C PHE A 143 13.04 -15.14 20.17
N TRP A 144 11.85 -14.73 19.73
CA TRP A 144 11.63 -14.46 18.29
C TRP A 144 11.27 -13.01 18.01
N ALA A 145 10.59 -12.30 18.90
CA ALA A 145 10.33 -10.86 18.77
C ALA A 145 10.64 -10.10 20.06
N LYS A 146 10.79 -8.78 19.96
CA LYS A 146 10.91 -7.91 21.14
C LYS A 146 9.57 -7.80 21.87
N ARG A 147 8.49 -7.65 21.10
CA ARG A 147 7.09 -7.64 21.54
C ARG A 147 6.21 -8.08 20.37
N CYS A 148 5.05 -8.66 20.67
CA CYS A 148 4.06 -9.01 19.67
C CYS A 148 2.67 -8.65 20.21
N LEU A 149 2.02 -7.69 19.56
CA LEU A 149 0.71 -7.16 19.96
C LEU A 149 -0.34 -7.59 18.94
N LEU A 150 -1.47 -8.08 19.44
CA LEU A 150 -2.64 -8.43 18.65
C LEU A 150 -3.79 -7.49 19.00
N MET A 151 -4.32 -6.81 17.99
CA MET A 151 -5.53 -5.99 18.09
C MET A 151 -6.60 -6.57 17.18
N SER A 152 -7.85 -6.57 17.63
CA SER A 152 -8.98 -7.01 16.83
C SER A 152 -10.24 -6.27 17.22
N SER A 153 -11.31 -6.41 16.43
CA SER A 153 -12.63 -5.84 16.76
C SER A 153 -13.09 -6.21 18.19
N ILE A 154 -12.71 -7.39 18.70
CA ILE A 154 -13.05 -7.85 20.06
C ILE A 154 -12.27 -7.10 21.14
N THR A 155 -11.01 -6.76 20.89
CA THR A 155 -10.19 -6.02 21.87
C THR A 155 -10.50 -4.53 21.82
N LEU A 156 -10.80 -4.01 20.63
CA LEU A 156 -11.14 -2.62 20.38
C LEU A 156 -12.55 -2.26 20.87
N SER A 157 -13.50 -3.19 20.85
CA SER A 157 -14.86 -2.95 21.38
C SER A 157 -14.92 -2.78 22.89
N LYS A 158 -13.87 -3.17 23.62
CA LYS A 158 -13.75 -3.00 25.07
C LYS A 158 -13.28 -1.61 25.47
N ILE A 159 -12.86 -0.80 24.52
CA ILE A 159 -12.52 0.59 24.78
C ILE A 159 -13.83 1.36 24.93
N GLU A 160 -14.06 1.97 26.09
CA GLU A 160 -15.13 2.95 26.21
C GLU A 160 -14.78 4.13 25.30
N LEU A 161 -15.55 4.27 24.21
CA LEU A 161 -15.37 5.28 23.16
C LEU A 161 -15.65 6.73 23.63
N THR A 162 -15.75 6.92 24.94
CA THR A 162 -15.97 8.18 25.64
C THR A 162 -14.66 8.94 25.88
N GLU A 163 -13.52 8.25 25.85
CA GLU A 163 -12.18 8.87 25.90
C GLU A 163 -11.55 8.96 24.51
N ARG A 164 -10.67 9.96 24.33
CA ARG A 164 -9.92 10.17 23.09
C ARG A 164 -9.03 8.95 22.84
N LEU A 165 -9.46 8.09 21.90
CA LEU A 165 -8.73 6.90 21.47
C LEU A 165 -7.26 7.23 21.18
N GLU A 166 -6.35 6.41 21.70
CA GLU A 166 -4.95 6.48 21.28
C GLU A 166 -4.86 6.23 19.78
N SER A 167 -3.98 6.99 19.10
CA SER A 167 -3.96 7.01 17.64
C SER A 167 -3.69 5.63 17.02
N LEU A 168 -2.93 4.75 17.70
CA LEU A 168 -2.74 3.37 17.24
C LEU A 168 -4.04 2.55 17.29
N ALA A 169 -4.85 2.72 18.34
CA ALA A 169 -6.17 2.09 18.41
C ALA A 169 -7.07 2.57 17.27
N VAL A 170 -7.02 3.87 16.93
CA VAL A 170 -7.78 4.43 15.79
C VAL A 170 -7.36 3.80 14.45
N VAL A 171 -6.05 3.60 14.24
CA VAL A 171 -5.53 2.90 13.05
C VAL A 171 -6.10 1.48 12.97
N SER A 172 -6.10 0.76 14.10
CA SER A 172 -6.66 -0.60 14.13
C SER A 172 -8.19 -0.61 13.93
N VAL A 173 -8.93 0.35 14.49
CA VAL A 173 -10.37 0.50 14.25
C VAL A 173 -10.66 0.74 12.77
N PHE A 174 -9.91 1.62 12.12
CA PHE A 174 -10.06 1.89 10.68
C PHE A 174 -9.94 0.59 9.86
N LEU A 175 -8.87 -0.18 10.09
CA LEU A 175 -8.61 -1.42 9.37
C LEU A 175 -9.62 -2.54 9.70
N CYS A 176 -10.03 -2.67 10.96
CA CYS A 176 -10.97 -3.70 11.41
C CYS A 176 -12.43 -3.39 11.00
N SER A 177 -12.84 -2.12 11.00
CA SER A 177 -14.23 -1.70 10.75
C SER A 177 -14.70 -2.00 9.33
N GLN A 178 -13.77 -2.01 8.36
CA GLN A 178 -14.02 -2.21 6.94
C GLN A 178 -15.09 -1.24 6.36
N LYS A 179 -15.34 -0.11 7.02
CA LYS A 179 -16.34 0.85 6.59
C LYS A 179 -15.79 1.70 5.45
N LEU A 180 -16.54 1.79 4.36
CA LEU A 180 -16.16 2.60 3.20
C LEU A 180 -16.26 4.11 3.45
N SER A 181 -17.07 4.53 4.43
CA SER A 181 -17.17 5.93 4.81
C SER A 181 -17.08 6.13 6.30
N ILE A 182 -16.42 7.23 6.68
CA ILE A 182 -16.36 7.72 8.05
C ILE A 182 -17.76 7.90 8.68
N LYS A 183 -18.79 8.15 7.85
CA LYS A 183 -20.19 8.31 8.29
C LYS A 183 -20.81 7.02 8.81
N TYR A 184 -20.27 5.86 8.43
CA TYR A 184 -20.76 4.55 8.84
C TYR A 184 -19.94 3.94 9.98
N LEU A 185 -19.04 4.72 10.58
CA LEU A 185 -18.37 4.32 11.80
C LEU A 185 -19.33 4.47 12.98
N ASP A 186 -19.35 3.47 13.85
CA ASP A 186 -20.15 3.51 15.08
C ASP A 186 -19.61 4.57 16.07
N SER A 187 -18.35 5.00 15.90
CA SER A 187 -17.66 5.98 16.75
C SER A 187 -16.37 6.50 16.11
N GLY A 188 -15.80 7.57 16.67
CA GLY A 188 -14.49 8.09 16.25
C GLY A 188 -14.49 8.83 14.91
N SER A 189 -15.67 9.14 14.34
CA SER A 189 -15.78 9.89 13.09
C SER A 189 -15.20 11.30 13.17
N ASP A 190 -15.18 11.88 14.38
CA ASP A 190 -14.57 13.18 14.62
C ASP A 190 -13.08 13.14 14.96
N ASP A 191 -12.51 11.95 15.15
CA ASP A 191 -11.11 11.79 15.49
C ASP A 191 -10.20 12.27 14.35
N PRO A 192 -9.19 13.11 14.63
CA PRO A 192 -8.30 13.64 13.59
C PRO A 192 -7.45 12.56 12.91
N THR A 193 -7.10 11.48 13.63
CA THR A 193 -6.39 10.33 13.07
C THR A 193 -7.31 9.57 12.11
N MET A 194 -8.58 9.36 12.49
CA MET A 194 -9.55 8.70 11.61
C MET A 194 -9.78 9.49 10.31
N LYS A 195 -9.97 10.81 10.42
CA LYS A 195 -10.09 11.71 9.26
C LYS A 195 -8.84 11.65 8.37
N LEU A 196 -7.65 11.62 8.98
CA LEU A 196 -6.38 11.46 8.25
C LEU A 196 -6.32 10.13 7.49
N LEU A 197 -6.70 9.02 8.12
CA LEU A 197 -6.69 7.67 7.51
C LEU A 197 -7.57 7.61 6.26
N TYR A 198 -8.82 8.08 6.34
CA TYR A 198 -9.69 8.13 5.16
C TYR A 198 -9.15 9.08 4.09
N LYS A 199 -8.56 10.22 4.47
CA LYS A 199 -7.95 11.15 3.51
C LYS A 199 -6.81 10.50 2.74
N VAL A 200 -5.91 9.79 3.45
CA VAL A 200 -4.79 9.05 2.85
C VAL A 200 -5.31 7.97 1.90
N ALA A 201 -6.31 7.19 2.34
CA ALA A 201 -6.90 6.14 1.53
C ALA A 201 -7.53 6.70 0.23
N ILE A 202 -8.32 7.78 0.33
CA ILE A 202 -8.96 8.41 -0.83
C ILE A 202 -7.94 9.00 -1.79
N THR A 203 -6.91 9.67 -1.27
CA THR A 203 -5.86 10.26 -2.10
C THR A 203 -5.14 9.18 -2.90
N ASN A 204 -4.85 8.04 -2.27
CA ASN A 204 -4.24 6.89 -2.96
C ASN A 204 -5.17 6.30 -4.02
N VAL A 205 -6.46 6.13 -3.72
CA VAL A 205 -7.45 5.66 -4.70
C VAL A 205 -7.53 6.60 -5.90
N GLN A 206 -7.55 7.91 -5.68
CA GLN A 206 -7.58 8.90 -6.75
C GLN A 206 -6.33 8.82 -7.63
N GLN A 207 -5.15 8.63 -7.06
CA GLN A 207 -3.92 8.45 -7.82
C GLN A 207 -3.95 7.15 -8.65
N LEU A 208 -4.44 6.06 -8.08
CA LEU A 208 -4.58 4.78 -8.77
C LEU A 208 -5.57 4.84 -9.94
N VAL A 209 -6.74 5.47 -9.73
CA VAL A 209 -7.77 5.64 -10.77
C VAL A 209 -7.30 6.63 -11.84
N GLY A 210 -6.67 7.73 -11.44
CA GLY A 210 -6.09 8.71 -12.36
C GLY A 210 -5.04 8.08 -13.27
N GLY A 211 -4.09 7.34 -12.69
CA GLY A 211 -3.05 6.62 -13.46
C GLY A 211 -3.63 5.59 -14.45
N LYS A 212 -4.66 4.83 -14.04
CA LYS A 212 -5.35 3.90 -14.96
C LYS A 212 -6.07 4.62 -16.11
N THR A 213 -6.62 5.80 -15.84
CA THR A 213 -7.32 6.61 -16.85
C THR A 213 -6.33 7.18 -17.86
N GLU A 214 -5.19 7.69 -17.40
CA GLU A 214 -4.11 8.17 -18.28
C GLU A 214 -3.55 7.05 -19.18
N GLU A 215 -3.36 5.84 -18.66
CA GLU A 215 -2.95 4.68 -19.48
C GLU A 215 -4.00 4.34 -20.55
N ALA A 216 -5.29 4.34 -20.19
CA ALA A 216 -6.38 4.05 -21.12
C ALA A 216 -6.51 5.13 -22.22
N GLU A 217 -6.42 6.41 -21.86
CA GLU A 217 -6.44 7.53 -22.81
C GLU A 217 -5.24 7.50 -23.75
N ALA A 218 -4.06 7.13 -23.25
CA ALA A 218 -2.88 6.93 -24.07
C ALA A 218 -3.07 5.81 -25.09
N ILE A 219 -3.63 4.66 -24.69
CA ILE A 219 -3.94 3.54 -25.59
C ILE A 219 -4.97 3.97 -26.64
N GLN A 220 -6.04 4.65 -26.23
CA GLN A 220 -7.07 5.13 -27.15
C GLN A 220 -6.48 6.08 -28.19
N SER A 221 -5.65 7.04 -27.79
CA SER A 221 -4.97 7.97 -28.71
C SER A 221 -4.06 7.24 -29.71
N ILE A 222 -3.36 6.19 -29.28
CA ILE A 222 -2.55 5.35 -30.17
C ILE A 222 -3.44 4.65 -31.21
N CYS A 223 -4.54 4.05 -30.76
CA CYS A 223 -5.50 3.38 -31.63
C CYS A 223 -6.10 4.36 -32.65
N ASP A 224 -6.60 5.51 -32.21
CA ASP A 224 -7.24 6.52 -33.07
C ASP A 224 -6.27 7.07 -34.13
N ASN A 225 -5.03 7.38 -33.72
CA ASN A 225 -3.99 7.85 -34.65
C ASN A 225 -3.63 6.78 -35.69
N THR A 226 -3.49 5.52 -35.25
CA THR A 226 -3.15 4.41 -36.13
C THR A 226 -4.30 4.12 -37.11
N GLU A 227 -5.54 4.13 -36.64
CA GLU A 227 -6.73 3.95 -37.48
C GLU A 227 -6.83 5.07 -38.54
N ASN A 228 -6.57 6.31 -38.14
CA ASN A 228 -6.57 7.46 -39.06
C ASN A 228 -5.50 7.31 -40.15
N GLN A 229 -4.30 6.82 -39.82
CA GLN A 229 -3.26 6.57 -40.82
C GLN A 229 -3.61 5.42 -41.74
N ILE A 230 -4.15 4.31 -41.21
CA ILE A 230 -4.65 3.18 -42.02
C ILE A 230 -5.74 3.66 -42.99
N LYS A 231 -6.66 4.53 -42.56
CA LYS A 231 -7.68 5.14 -43.43
C LYS A 231 -7.07 6.01 -44.54
N LYS A 232 -5.94 6.69 -44.31
CA LYS A 232 -5.22 7.45 -45.35
C LYS A 232 -4.53 6.52 -46.34
N ILE A 233 -3.83 5.50 -45.85
CA ILE A 233 -3.18 4.45 -46.67
C ILE A 233 -4.22 3.80 -47.59
N LYS A 234 -5.36 3.35 -47.03
CA LYS A 234 -6.44 2.72 -47.80
C LYS A 234 -6.97 3.63 -48.91
N ARG A 235 -7.18 4.92 -48.63
CA ARG A 235 -7.64 5.91 -49.62
C ARG A 235 -6.63 6.08 -50.76
N CYS A 236 -5.34 6.13 -50.43
CA CYS A 236 -4.29 6.23 -51.44
C CYS A 236 -4.20 4.97 -52.31
N MET A 237 -4.32 3.78 -51.72
CA MET A 237 -4.29 2.52 -52.48
C MET A 237 -5.48 2.35 -53.43
N GLN A 238 -6.64 2.95 -53.13
CA GLN A 238 -7.83 2.92 -53.99
C GLN A 238 -7.73 3.80 -55.24
N GLN A 239 -6.75 4.70 -55.32
CA GLN A 239 -6.60 5.64 -56.44
C GLN A 239 -5.79 5.06 -57.61
N GLU A 240 -5.15 3.90 -57.43
CA GLU A 240 -4.40 3.12 -58.45
C GLU A 240 -3.36 3.90 -59.29
N ASP A 241 -3.00 5.12 -58.86
CA ASP A 241 -1.96 5.96 -59.44
C ASP A 241 -0.65 5.81 -58.63
N ARG A 242 0.48 5.81 -59.36
CA ARG A 242 1.83 5.69 -58.80
C ARG A 242 2.13 6.71 -57.70
N ILE A 243 1.68 7.95 -57.85
CA ILE A 243 1.87 9.03 -56.87
C ILE A 243 1.10 8.72 -55.58
N ALA A 244 -0.12 8.20 -55.69
CA ALA A 244 -0.91 7.79 -54.54
C ALA A 244 -0.26 6.60 -53.80
N ILE A 245 0.32 5.63 -54.52
CA ILE A 245 1.04 4.50 -53.93
C ILE A 245 2.29 4.97 -53.15
N GLU A 246 3.09 5.88 -53.72
CA GLU A 246 4.24 6.47 -53.01
C GLU A 246 3.81 7.21 -51.73
N LYS A 247 2.66 7.90 -51.77
CA LYS A 247 2.06 8.55 -50.59
C LYS A 247 1.60 7.55 -49.54
N ALA A 248 1.06 6.40 -49.95
CA ALA A 248 0.67 5.33 -49.05
C ALA A 248 1.89 4.74 -48.30
N MET A 249 3.02 4.57 -48.99
CA MET A 249 4.27 4.13 -48.38
C MET A 249 4.79 5.12 -47.35
N LEU A 250 4.74 6.43 -47.64
CA LEU A 250 5.10 7.47 -46.67
C LEU A 250 4.25 7.41 -45.40
N TYR A 251 2.92 7.28 -45.54
CA TYR A 251 2.05 7.12 -44.36
C TYR A 251 2.34 5.85 -43.57
N LEU A 252 2.76 4.77 -44.25
CA LEU A 252 3.13 3.51 -43.59
C LEU A 252 4.40 3.70 -42.75
N ASP A 253 5.43 4.34 -43.31
CA ASP A 253 6.68 4.63 -42.61
C ASP A 253 6.45 5.56 -41.41
N ASP A 254 5.69 6.64 -41.59
CA ASP A 254 5.31 7.56 -40.50
C ASP A 254 4.60 6.84 -39.35
N THR A 255 3.70 5.91 -39.69
CA THR A 255 2.96 5.10 -38.71
C THR A 255 3.89 4.16 -37.97
N SER A 256 4.80 3.49 -38.67
CA SER A 256 5.83 2.62 -38.09
C SER A 256 6.72 3.38 -37.11
N ASP A 257 7.16 4.58 -37.49
CA ASP A 257 7.98 5.45 -36.64
C ASP A 257 7.22 6.02 -35.45
N TYR A 258 5.95 6.37 -35.63
CA TYR A 258 5.06 6.75 -34.52
C TYR A 258 4.93 5.60 -33.51
N LEU A 259 4.57 4.39 -33.95
CA LEU A 259 4.41 3.24 -33.07
C LEU A 259 5.72 2.86 -32.36
N ARG A 260 6.86 2.98 -33.05
CA ARG A 260 8.19 2.77 -32.43
C ARG A 260 8.47 3.78 -31.33
N ARG A 261 8.11 5.06 -31.53
CA ARG A 261 8.22 6.11 -30.49
C ARG A 261 7.33 5.82 -29.29
N GLN A 262 6.07 5.45 -29.52
CA GLN A 262 5.16 5.09 -28.42
C GLN A 262 5.65 3.86 -27.66
N LYS A 263 6.13 2.83 -28.36
CA LYS A 263 6.73 1.65 -27.73
C LYS A 263 7.90 2.05 -26.84
N ARG A 264 8.82 2.91 -27.29
CA ARG A 264 9.93 3.40 -26.45
C ARG A 264 9.44 4.15 -25.22
N LYS A 265 8.48 5.07 -25.40
CA LYS A 265 7.88 5.86 -24.31
C LYS A 265 7.32 4.97 -23.20
N TYR A 266 6.51 3.97 -23.55
CA TYR A 266 5.83 3.12 -22.56
C TYR A 266 6.63 1.90 -22.10
N THR A 267 7.71 1.53 -22.80
CA THR A 267 8.64 0.48 -22.32
C THR A 267 9.69 1.05 -21.37
N MET A 268 10.24 2.24 -21.65
CA MET A 268 11.23 2.89 -20.78
C MET A 268 10.61 3.63 -19.59
N GLY A 269 9.39 4.17 -19.75
CA GLY A 269 8.65 4.80 -18.64
C GLY A 269 8.32 3.84 -17.48
N ARG A 270 8.23 2.52 -17.73
CA ARG A 270 8.06 1.50 -16.69
C ARG A 270 9.34 1.13 -15.94
N GLN A 271 10.52 1.53 -16.43
CA GLN A 271 11.81 1.23 -15.79
C GLN A 271 12.34 2.35 -14.87
N ALA A 272 11.68 3.51 -14.82
CA ALA A 272 12.17 4.67 -14.07
C ALA A 272 11.93 4.62 -12.54
N THR A 273 11.30 3.58 -11.99
CA THR A 273 11.08 3.47 -10.53
C THR A 273 12.08 2.58 -9.78
N LEU A 274 13.09 2.02 -10.44
CA LEU A 274 14.15 1.27 -9.75
C LEU A 274 15.48 1.47 -10.48
N ILE A 275 16.36 2.30 -9.91
CA ILE A 275 17.80 2.05 -9.67
C ILE A 275 18.35 3.24 -8.83
N PRO A 276 19.02 3.00 -7.70
CA PRO A 276 19.76 4.04 -6.98
C PRO A 276 21.08 4.35 -7.71
N ASP A 277 21.45 5.63 -7.73
CA ASP A 277 22.69 6.15 -8.32
C ASP A 277 23.92 5.40 -7.79
N THR A 278 24.62 4.71 -8.68
CA THR A 278 26.00 4.28 -8.43
C THR A 278 26.92 5.49 -8.55
N SER A 279 27.55 5.84 -7.43
CA SER A 279 28.62 6.84 -7.36
C SER A 279 29.72 6.57 -8.37
N SER A 280 30.02 7.57 -9.19
CA SER A 280 31.16 7.58 -10.10
C SER A 280 32.46 7.63 -9.30
N ILE A 281 33.30 6.63 -9.53
CA ILE A 281 34.71 6.58 -9.12
C ILE A 281 35.44 7.76 -9.76
N LYS A 282 36.18 8.52 -8.96
CA LYS A 282 37.26 9.39 -9.44
C LYS A 282 38.59 8.82 -8.99
N TYR A 283 39.50 8.79 -9.96
CA TYR A 283 40.86 8.23 -10.00
C TYR A 283 41.67 8.31 -8.71
#